data_AF-B3S9R6-F1
#
_entry.id   AF-B3S9R6-F1
#
_cell.length_a   1.000
_cell.length_b   1.000
_cell.length_c   1.000
_cell.angle_alpha   90.00
_cell.angle_beta   90.00
_cell.angle_gamma   90.00
#
_symmetry.space_group_name_H-M   'P 1'
#
loop_
_entity.id
_entity.type
_entity.pdbx_description
1 polymer ?
#
loop_
_entity_poly.entity_id
_entity_poly.type
_entity_poly.pdbx_seq_one_letter_code
_entity_poly.pdbx_strand_id
1 'polypeptide(L)'
;IRLNVLGDNHPDVAMSYSNIGSIYHKQHKFDEAFSLYEKSLRLKLKAFGNNHPDVAAIYNNMARICASQTKHDNALSLYEKSLQILTQILGDHHPRVADSYYNMGIVYRLRGMFDEALSMYEKSLKIRLDIFGESHTDVAALYQNIA
;
A
#
# COMPACT_ATOMS: atom_id res chain seq x y z
N ILE A 1 0.25 26.91 6.24
CA ILE A 1 -0.86 27.42 7.08
C ILE A 1 -1.29 26.38 8.15
N ARG A 2 -1.59 25.10 7.82
CA ARG A 2 -2.00 24.10 8.85
C ARG A 2 -0.95 23.78 9.94
N LEU A 3 0.34 23.70 9.60
CA LEU A 3 1.44 23.41 10.54
C LEU A 3 1.51 24.41 11.72
N ASN A 4 1.33 25.71 11.43
CA ASN A 4 1.42 26.76 12.47
C ASN A 4 0.16 26.90 13.34
N VAL A 5 -0.96 26.28 12.97
CA VAL A 5 -2.25 26.48 13.65
C VAL A 5 -2.66 25.26 14.47
N LEU A 6 -2.34 24.04 14.01
CA LEU A 6 -2.80 22.80 14.64
C LEU A 6 -1.70 22.10 15.47
N GLY A 7 -0.46 22.57 15.38
CA GLY A 7 0.73 21.93 15.96
C GLY A 7 1.13 20.64 15.23
N ASP A 8 2.39 20.21 15.42
CA ASP A 8 2.98 19.06 14.71
C ASP A 8 2.24 17.73 14.92
N ASN A 9 1.36 17.63 15.92
CA ASN A 9 0.71 16.38 16.31
C ASN A 9 -0.69 16.17 15.71
N HIS A 10 -1.19 17.07 14.86
CA HIS A 10 -2.57 16.99 14.39
C HIS A 10 -2.74 16.03 13.19
N PRO A 11 -3.79 15.18 13.14
CA PRO A 11 -4.07 14.28 12.02
C PRO A 11 -4.12 14.97 10.64
N ASP A 12 -4.60 16.21 10.57
CA ASP A 12 -4.63 17.00 9.32
C ASP A 12 -3.24 17.35 8.79
N VAL A 13 -2.24 17.46 9.66
CA VAL A 13 -0.83 17.64 9.25
C VAL A 13 -0.33 16.34 8.63
N ALA A 14 -0.67 15.19 9.22
CA ALA A 14 -0.32 13.89 8.68
C ALA A 14 -0.90 13.67 7.28
N MET A 15 -2.17 14.04 7.06
CA MET A 15 -2.81 13.99 5.74
C MET A 15 -2.14 14.92 4.74
N SER A 16 -1.76 16.12 5.17
CA SER A 16 -1.04 17.08 4.30
C SER A 16 0.30 16.50 3.85
N TYR A 17 1.07 15.86 4.74
CA TYR A 17 2.30 15.16 4.36
C TYR A 17 2.05 14.00 3.39
N SER A 18 1.00 13.18 3.60
CA SER A 18 0.67 12.10 2.65
C SER A 18 0.39 12.64 1.25
N ASN A 19 -0.37 13.73 1.16
CA ASN A 19 -0.76 14.31 -0.12
C ASN A 19 0.45 14.90 -0.87
N ILE A 20 1.32 15.64 -0.17
CA ILE A 20 2.56 16.16 -0.77
C ILE A 20 3.50 15.00 -1.16
N GLY A 21 3.60 13.97 -0.32
CA GLY A 21 4.36 12.75 -0.60
C GLY A 21 3.88 12.06 -1.88
N SER A 22 2.56 11.98 -2.08
CA SER A 22 1.99 11.44 -3.32
C SER A 22 2.32 12.28 -4.55
N ILE A 23 2.40 13.60 -4.42
CA ILE A 23 2.79 14.49 -5.53
C ILE A 23 4.26 14.25 -5.89
N TYR A 24 5.17 14.18 -4.91
CA TYR A 24 6.58 13.88 -5.17
C TYR A 24 6.79 12.50 -5.75
N HIS A 25 6.04 11.50 -5.29
CA HIS A 25 6.08 10.15 -5.87
C HIS A 25 5.74 10.19 -7.37
N LYS A 26 4.69 10.91 -7.77
CA LYS A 26 4.33 11.09 -9.19
C LYS A 26 5.38 11.86 -10.00
N GLN A 27 6.23 12.64 -9.35
CA GLN A 27 7.36 13.35 -9.97
C GLN A 27 8.66 12.52 -9.96
N HIS A 28 8.60 11.23 -9.57
CA HIS A 28 9.77 10.38 -9.38
C HIS A 28 10.77 10.88 -8.34
N LYS A 29 10.35 11.80 -7.46
CA LYS A 29 11.11 12.31 -6.30
C LYS A 29 10.91 11.39 -5.12
N PHE A 30 11.49 10.20 -5.22
CA PHE A 30 11.19 9.07 -4.35
C PHE A 30 11.63 9.29 -2.90
N ASP A 31 12.81 9.88 -2.67
CA ASP A 31 13.33 10.06 -1.32
C ASP A 31 12.56 11.15 -0.56
N GLU A 32 12.18 12.24 -1.24
CA GLU A 32 11.33 13.27 -0.67
C GLU A 32 9.93 12.75 -0.37
N ALA A 33 9.36 11.93 -1.27
CA ALA A 33 8.09 11.28 -1.03
C ALA A 33 8.14 10.34 0.17
N PHE A 34 9.19 9.51 0.28
CA PHE A 34 9.38 8.57 1.38
C PHE A 34 9.48 9.31 2.72
N SER A 35 10.32 10.36 2.78
CA SER A 35 10.47 11.17 4.00
C SER A 35 9.15 11.82 4.46
N LEU A 36 8.32 12.27 3.54
CA LEU A 36 7.00 12.82 3.87
C LEU A 36 6.04 11.73 4.38
N TYR A 37 6.07 10.54 3.78
CA TYR A 37 5.29 9.41 4.29
C TYR A 37 5.75 8.95 5.67
N GLU A 38 7.05 8.96 5.99
CA GLU A 38 7.55 8.67 7.34
C GLU A 38 7.05 9.69 8.38
N LYS A 39 7.05 10.98 8.03
CA LYS A 39 6.47 12.02 8.88
C LYS A 39 4.98 11.78 9.10
N SER A 40 4.24 11.48 8.03
CA SER A 40 2.81 11.14 8.11
C SER A 40 2.56 9.91 8.98
N LEU A 41 3.35 8.84 8.79
CA LEU A 41 3.25 7.59 9.53
C LEU A 41 3.41 7.82 11.03
N ARG A 42 4.45 8.56 11.44
CA ARG A 42 4.71 8.88 12.85
C ARG A 42 3.53 9.56 13.52
N LEU A 43 2.89 10.51 12.83
CA LEU A 43 1.74 11.23 13.36
C LEU A 43 0.50 10.33 13.44
N LYS A 44 0.24 9.52 12.41
CA LYS A 44 -0.88 8.58 12.41
C LYS A 44 -0.73 7.48 13.45
N LEU A 45 0.48 6.96 13.65
CA LEU A 45 0.78 6.00 14.72
C LEU A 45 0.51 6.61 16.11
N LYS A 46 0.91 7.87 16.33
CA LYS A 46 0.64 8.57 17.58
C LYS A 46 -0.86 8.84 17.80
N ALA A 47 -1.59 9.17 16.75
CA ALA A 47 -3.01 9.53 16.83
C ALA A 47 -3.94 8.31 16.92
N PHE A 48 -3.64 7.23 16.20
CA PHE A 48 -4.54 6.10 16.00
C PHE A 48 -3.98 4.75 16.47
N GLY A 49 -2.70 4.69 16.84
CA GLY A 49 -2.01 3.43 17.12
C GLY A 49 -1.60 2.67 15.86
N ASN A 50 -1.11 1.43 16.03
CA ASN A 50 -0.57 0.61 14.94
C ASN A 50 -1.67 0.03 14.02
N ASN A 51 -2.85 -0.22 14.58
CA ASN A 51 -3.92 -0.96 13.90
C ASN A 51 -5.01 -0.02 13.41
N HIS A 52 -4.68 0.81 12.41
CA HIS A 52 -5.63 1.73 11.79
C HIS A 52 -5.53 1.68 10.25
N PRO A 53 -6.64 1.76 9.48
CA PRO A 53 -6.61 1.68 8.02
C PRO A 53 -5.75 2.77 7.36
N ASP A 54 -5.62 3.93 8.00
CA ASP A 54 -4.77 5.01 7.52
C ASP A 54 -3.28 4.76 7.73
N VAL A 55 -2.90 3.97 8.74
CA VAL A 55 -1.50 3.54 8.94
C VAL A 55 -1.13 2.53 7.86
N ALA A 56 -2.01 1.56 7.60
CA ALA A 56 -1.85 0.60 6.50
C ALA A 56 -1.68 1.32 5.14
N ALA A 57 -2.50 2.34 4.88
CA ALA A 57 -2.40 3.13 3.65
C ALA A 57 -1.02 3.78 3.46
N ILE A 58 -0.39 4.26 4.55
CA ILE A 58 0.96 4.84 4.47
C ILE A 58 2.01 3.76 4.19
N TYR A 59 1.94 2.61 4.87
CA TYR A 59 2.83 1.49 4.58
C TYR A 59 2.74 1.06 3.11
N ASN A 60 1.52 0.93 2.56
CA ASN A 60 1.31 0.61 1.16
C ASN A 60 1.95 1.66 0.21
N ASN A 61 1.82 2.95 0.52
CA ASN A 61 2.43 4.01 -0.30
C ASN A 61 3.97 4.01 -0.23
N MET A 62 4.55 3.77 0.95
CA MET A 62 5.99 3.63 1.11
C MET A 62 6.51 2.39 0.38
N ALA A 63 5.77 1.27 0.42
CA ALA A 63 6.10 0.05 -0.29
C ALA A 63 6.17 0.26 -1.81
N ARG A 64 5.21 1.00 -2.38
CA ARG A 64 5.22 1.38 -3.81
C ARG A 64 6.48 2.15 -4.19
N ILE A 65 6.91 3.10 -3.35
CA ILE A 65 8.16 3.84 -3.58
C ILE A 65 9.36 2.90 -3.54
N CYS A 66 9.45 2.03 -2.53
CA CYS A 66 10.53 1.04 -2.46
C CYS A 66 10.56 0.15 -3.71
N ALA A 67 9.40 -0.31 -4.20
CA ALA A 67 9.31 -1.10 -5.42
C ALA A 67 9.80 -0.32 -6.65
N SER A 68 9.43 0.96 -6.79
CA SER A 68 9.92 1.82 -7.89
C SER A 68 11.42 2.10 -7.82
N GLN A 69 12.04 2.02 -6.64
CA GLN A 69 13.48 2.11 -6.43
C GLN A 69 14.19 0.74 -6.43
N THR A 70 13.52 -0.33 -6.91
CA THR A 70 14.03 -1.72 -6.91
C THR A 70 14.47 -2.25 -5.52
N LYS A 71 14.00 -1.63 -4.43
CA LYS A 71 14.22 -2.05 -3.04
C LYS A 71 13.17 -3.11 -2.66
N HIS A 72 13.21 -4.26 -3.33
CA HIS A 72 12.13 -5.25 -3.30
C HIS A 72 11.85 -5.82 -1.90
N ASP A 73 12.88 -6.15 -1.11
CA ASP A 73 12.70 -6.69 0.25
C ASP A 73 12.00 -5.67 1.18
N ASN A 74 12.38 -4.39 1.09
CA ASN A 74 11.73 -3.33 1.84
C ASN A 74 10.27 -3.14 1.40
N ALA A 75 10.00 -3.23 0.10
CA ALA A 75 8.65 -3.15 -0.43
C ALA A 75 7.76 -4.28 0.10
N LEU A 76 8.24 -5.53 0.06
CA LEU A 76 7.51 -6.70 0.58
C LEU A 76 7.22 -6.54 2.07
N SER A 77 8.22 -6.20 2.89
CA SER A 77 8.02 -5.99 4.33
C SER A 77 6.98 -4.90 4.65
N LEU A 78 6.96 -3.82 3.87
CA LEU A 78 5.98 -2.74 4.03
C LEU A 78 4.58 -3.16 3.57
N TYR A 79 4.46 -3.91 2.46
CA TYR A 79 3.17 -4.47 2.04
C TYR A 79 2.64 -5.49 3.06
N GLU A 80 3.48 -6.35 3.64
CA GLU A 80 3.08 -7.30 4.68
C GLU A 80 2.52 -6.59 5.92
N LYS A 81 3.16 -5.50 6.38
CA LYS A 81 2.64 -4.68 7.48
C LYS A 81 1.27 -4.09 7.14
N SER A 82 1.11 -3.55 5.93
CA SER A 82 -0.19 -3.04 5.46
C SER A 82 -1.24 -4.15 5.42
N LEU A 83 -0.90 -5.31 4.85
CA LEU A 83 -1.76 -6.47 4.72
C LEU A 83 -2.22 -6.96 6.09
N GLN A 84 -1.31 -7.13 7.05
CA GLN A 84 -1.65 -7.57 8.42
C GLN A 84 -2.67 -6.65 9.07
N ILE A 85 -2.47 -5.33 8.97
CA ILE A 85 -3.40 -4.34 9.54
C ILE A 85 -4.76 -4.40 8.83
N LEU A 86 -4.77 -4.48 7.50
CA LEU A 86 -6.01 -4.51 6.72
C LEU A 86 -6.82 -5.78 6.97
N THR A 87 -6.17 -6.95 6.99
CA THR A 87 -6.79 -8.22 7.37
C THR A 87 -7.41 -8.13 8.76
N GLN A 88 -6.68 -7.59 9.75
CA GLN A 88 -7.18 -7.51 11.12
C GLN A 88 -8.43 -6.60 11.25
N ILE A 89 -8.51 -5.53 10.46
CA ILE A 89 -9.57 -4.52 10.60
C ILE A 89 -10.76 -4.78 9.69
N LEU A 90 -10.51 -5.26 8.48
CA LEU A 90 -11.50 -5.36 7.40
C LEU A 90 -11.87 -6.81 7.07
N GLY A 91 -11.10 -7.78 7.58
CA GLY A 91 -11.20 -9.19 7.21
C GLY A 91 -10.49 -9.52 5.90
N ASP A 92 -10.28 -10.81 5.67
CA ASP A 92 -9.47 -11.33 4.56
C ASP A 92 -10.09 -11.12 3.17
N HIS A 93 -11.40 -10.89 3.09
CA HIS A 93 -12.14 -10.77 1.83
C HIS A 93 -12.45 -9.31 1.47
N HIS A 94 -11.66 -8.34 1.96
CA HIS A 94 -11.86 -6.94 1.63
C HIS A 94 -11.06 -6.54 0.37
N PRO A 95 -11.55 -5.64 -0.52
CA PRO A 95 -10.83 -5.25 -1.74
C PRO A 95 -9.40 -4.73 -1.50
N ARG A 96 -9.19 -4.00 -0.41
CA ARG A 96 -7.86 -3.49 0.00
C ARG A 96 -6.86 -4.60 0.39
N VAL A 97 -7.35 -5.75 0.85
CA VAL A 97 -6.52 -6.94 1.09
C VAL A 97 -6.08 -7.53 -0.26
N ALA A 98 -7.02 -7.63 -1.22
CA ALA A 98 -6.71 -7.99 -2.60
C ALA A 98 -5.68 -7.05 -3.25
N ASP A 99 -5.80 -5.73 -3.08
CA ASP A 99 -4.80 -4.76 -3.57
C ASP A 99 -3.40 -5.04 -3.02
N SER A 100 -3.30 -5.41 -1.74
CA SER A 100 -2.01 -5.70 -1.08
C SER A 100 -1.36 -6.95 -1.69
N TYR A 101 -2.14 -8.03 -1.87
CA TYR A 101 -1.66 -9.22 -2.56
C TYR A 101 -1.24 -8.92 -4.00
N TYR A 102 -2.06 -8.20 -4.76
CA TYR A 102 -1.72 -7.81 -6.13
C TYR A 102 -0.38 -7.08 -6.21
N ASN A 103 -0.17 -6.09 -5.33
CA ASN A 103 1.07 -5.32 -5.30
C ASN A 103 2.28 -6.17 -4.88
N MET A 104 2.13 -7.11 -3.94
CA MET A 104 3.19 -8.07 -3.60
C MET A 104 3.52 -8.97 -4.79
N GLY A 105 2.51 -9.42 -5.55
CA GLY A 105 2.70 -10.20 -6.79
C GLY A 105 3.53 -9.45 -7.83
N ILE A 106 3.29 -8.14 -7.99
CA ILE A 106 4.12 -7.29 -8.86
C ILE A 106 5.58 -7.29 -8.38
N VAL A 107 5.81 -7.13 -7.08
CA VAL A 107 7.19 -7.09 -6.53
C VAL A 107 7.90 -8.43 -6.72
N TYR A 108 7.24 -9.56 -6.45
CA TYR A 108 7.82 -10.88 -6.70
C TYR A 108 8.13 -11.10 -8.19
N ARG A 109 7.23 -10.70 -9.09
CA ARG A 109 7.48 -10.79 -10.54
C ARG A 109 8.69 -9.97 -10.97
N LEU A 110 8.85 -8.75 -10.44
CA LEU A 110 10.02 -7.91 -10.72
C LEU A 110 11.34 -8.53 -10.24
N ARG A 111 11.30 -9.43 -9.24
CA ARG A 111 12.45 -10.22 -8.78
C ARG A 111 12.70 -11.51 -9.58
N GLY A 112 11.81 -11.87 -10.49
CA GLY A 112 11.83 -13.18 -11.16
C GLY A 112 11.33 -14.34 -10.28
N MET A 113 10.67 -14.05 -9.17
CA MET A 113 10.06 -15.03 -8.26
C MET A 113 8.63 -15.33 -8.74
N PHE A 114 8.53 -16.11 -9.82
CA PHE A 114 7.26 -16.26 -10.56
C PHE A 114 6.22 -17.09 -9.79
N ASP A 115 6.62 -18.11 -9.05
CA ASP A 115 5.71 -18.96 -8.27
C ASP A 115 5.06 -18.16 -7.12
N GLU A 116 5.86 -17.34 -6.43
CA GLU A 116 5.37 -16.45 -5.38
C GLU A 116 4.48 -15.35 -5.96
N ALA A 117 4.84 -14.80 -7.13
CA ALA A 117 4.01 -13.82 -7.82
C ALA A 117 2.64 -14.40 -8.18
N LEU A 118 2.62 -15.60 -8.76
CA LEU A 118 1.41 -16.33 -9.11
C LEU A 118 0.53 -16.56 -7.88
N SER A 119 1.12 -17.07 -6.79
CA SER A 119 0.38 -17.29 -5.54
C SER A 119 -0.25 -16.00 -4.99
N MET A 120 0.44 -14.86 -5.08
CA MET A 120 -0.13 -13.58 -4.67
C MET A 120 -1.25 -13.10 -5.60
N TYR A 121 -1.09 -13.25 -6.91
CA TYR A 121 -2.12 -12.88 -7.87
C TYR A 121 -3.38 -13.74 -7.72
N GLU A 122 -3.25 -15.04 -7.49
CA GLU A 122 -4.37 -15.95 -7.23
C GLU A 122 -5.15 -15.56 -5.97
N LYS A 123 -4.46 -15.21 -4.87
CA LYS A 123 -5.11 -14.70 -3.65
C LYS A 123 -5.89 -13.42 -3.91
N SER A 124 -5.31 -12.48 -4.65
CA SER A 124 -5.99 -11.24 -5.06
C SER A 124 -7.21 -11.55 -5.95
N LEU A 125 -7.05 -12.44 -6.93
CA LEU A 125 -8.09 -12.79 -7.89
C LEU A 125 -9.30 -13.42 -7.20
N LYS A 126 -9.06 -14.36 -6.29
CA LYS A 126 -10.11 -15.01 -5.50
C LYS A 126 -10.98 -13.98 -4.78
N ILE A 127 -10.35 -13.05 -4.04
CA ILE A 127 -11.07 -12.00 -3.31
C ILE A 127 -11.87 -11.11 -4.28
N ARG A 128 -11.28 -10.69 -5.41
CA ARG A 128 -11.98 -9.81 -6.35
C ARG A 128 -13.14 -10.49 -7.07
N LEU A 129 -13.00 -11.78 -7.39
CA LEU A 129 -14.08 -12.58 -7.96
C LEU A 129 -15.26 -12.67 -7.00
N ASP A 130 -15.00 -12.96 -5.73
CA ASP A 130 -16.05 -13.09 -4.71
C ASP A 130 -16.83 -11.77 -4.50
N ILE A 131 -16.18 -10.61 -4.70
CA ILE A 131 -16.78 -9.29 -4.46
C ILE A 131 -17.47 -8.72 -5.71
N PHE A 132 -16.80 -8.80 -6.86
CA PHE A 132 -17.20 -8.07 -8.07
C PHE A 132 -17.73 -8.97 -9.20
N GLY A 133 -17.49 -10.28 -9.12
CA GLY A 133 -17.78 -11.22 -10.19
C GLY A 133 -16.79 -11.15 -11.36
N GLU A 134 -16.94 -12.08 -12.31
CA GLU A 134 -15.98 -12.33 -13.41
C GLU A 134 -15.83 -11.16 -14.39
N SER A 135 -16.88 -10.35 -14.58
CA SER A 135 -16.92 -9.30 -15.60
C SER A 135 -16.28 -7.97 -15.17
N HIS A 136 -15.69 -7.90 -13.96
CA HIS A 136 -15.10 -6.66 -13.45
C HIS A 136 -13.69 -6.42 -14.02
N THR A 137 -13.35 -5.17 -14.33
CA THR A 137 -12.05 -4.80 -14.95
C THR A 137 -10.85 -5.23 -14.10
N ASP A 138 -10.98 -5.19 -12.78
CA ASP A 138 -9.90 -5.58 -11.87
C ASP A 138 -9.64 -7.10 -11.88
N VAL A 139 -10.66 -7.90 -12.20
CA VAL A 139 -10.53 -9.35 -12.39
C VAL A 139 -9.83 -9.62 -13.72
N ALA A 140 -10.22 -8.91 -14.79
CA ALA A 140 -9.57 -9.02 -16.10
C ALA A 140 -8.08 -8.68 -16.06
N ALA A 141 -7.68 -7.64 -15.31
CA ALA A 141 -6.28 -7.27 -15.14
C ALA A 141 -5.45 -8.36 -14.45
N LEU A 142 -6.04 -9.15 -13.54
CA LEU A 142 -5.36 -10.26 -12.89
C LEU A 142 -5.17 -11.46 -13.81
N TYR A 143 -6.14 -11.77 -14.66
CA TYR A 143 -5.97 -12.83 -15.66
C TYR A 143 -4.77 -12.58 -16.58
N GLN A 144 -4.54 -11.32 -16.98
CA GLN A 144 -3.35 -10.96 -17.78
C GLN A 144 -2.02 -11.14 -17.04
N ASN A 145 -2.03 -11.14 -15.71
CA ASN A 145 -0.82 -11.32 -14.91
C ASN A 145 -0.58 -12.79 -14.52
N ILE A 146 -1.59 -13.66 -14.70
CA ILE A 146 -1.55 -15.09 -14.40
C ILE A 146 -1.33 -15.94 -15.66
N ALA A 147 -1.83 -15.49 -16.82
CA ALA A 147 -1.64 -16.14 -18.12
C ALA A 147 -0.23 -15.97 -18.68
#